data_AF-A0A7J7SRV3-F1
#
_entry.id   AF-A0A7J7SRV3-F1
#
_cell.length_a   1.000
_cell.length_b   1.000
_cell.length_c   1.000
_cell.angle_alpha   90.00
_cell.angle_beta   90.00
_cell.angle_gamma   90.00
#
_symmetry.space_group_name_H-M   'P 1'
#
loop_
_entity.id
_entity.type
_entity.pdbx_description
1 polymer ?
#
loop_
_entity_poly.entity_id
_entity_poly.type
_entity_poly.pdbx_seq_one_letter_code
_entity_poly.pdbx_strand_id
1 'polypeptide(L)' 'MDIPFLGEMPPEPQLIDELYELVVDAIFGFSFKGDVREPFRNILSVLSGLTVPIASIDIPSGAGFKEVGIGALPCFEVGT' A
#
# COMPACT_ATOMS: atom_id res chain seq x y z
N MET A 1 9.32 -16.39 14.67
CA MET A 1 8.56 -16.08 13.44
C MET A 1 9.59 -15.49 12.49
N ASP A 2 10.13 -16.30 11.59
CA ASP A 2 11.22 -15.89 10.71
C ASP A 2 10.63 -15.26 9.45
N ILE A 3 10.09 -14.05 9.58
CA ILE A 3 9.57 -13.29 8.44
C ILE A 3 10.74 -12.51 7.84
N PRO A 4 11.11 -12.76 6.58
CA PRO A 4 12.19 -12.03 5.93
C PRO A 4 11.81 -10.55 5.75
N PHE A 5 12.75 -9.66 6.02
CA PHE A 5 12.59 -8.24 5.77
C PHE A 5 13.10 -7.90 4.37
N LEU A 6 12.31 -7.14 3.63
CA LEU A 6 12.76 -6.49 2.40
C LEU A 6 13.61 -5.27 2.77
N GLY A 7 14.79 -5.16 2.16
CA GLY A 7 15.64 -3.98 2.33
C GLY A 7 15.08 -2.75 1.62
N GLU A 8 14.43 -2.96 0.47
CA GLU A 8 13.81 -1.92 -0.36
C GLU A 8 12.55 -2.47 -1.02
N MET A 9 11.61 -1.58 -1.35
CA MET A 9 10.40 -1.92 -2.09
C MET A 9 10.75 -2.15 -3.56
N PRO A 10 10.36 -3.28 -4.17
CA PRO A 10 10.53 -3.47 -5.60
C PRO A 10 9.82 -2.37 -6.38
N PRO A 11 10.48 -1.71 -7.35
CA PRO A 11 9.84 -0.66 -8.14
C PRO A 11 8.83 -1.22 -9.15
N GLU A 12 8.95 -2.49 -9.55
CA GLU A 12 8.02 -3.16 -10.47
C GLU A 12 6.87 -3.85 -9.74
N PRO A 13 5.59 -3.42 -9.95
CA PRO A 13 4.42 -4.07 -9.36
C PRO A 13 4.28 -5.55 -9.75
N GLN A 14 4.71 -5.92 -10.96
CA GLN A 14 4.61 -7.30 -11.47
C GLN A 14 5.41 -8.29 -10.64
N LEU A 15 6.56 -7.86 -10.08
CA LEU A 15 7.37 -8.72 -9.23
C LEU A 15 6.64 -9.04 -7.92
N ILE A 16 5.87 -8.09 -7.41
CA ILE A 16 5.08 -8.27 -6.19
C ILE A 16 3.89 -9.19 -6.49
N ASP A 17 3.21 -8.99 -7.63
CA ASP A 17 2.11 -9.84 -8.06
C ASP A 17 2.53 -11.31 -8.26
N GLU A 18 3.76 -11.57 -8.72
CA GLU A 18 4.29 -12.93 -8.90
C GLU A 18 4.76 -13.57 -7.58
N LEU A 19 5.22 -12.77 -6.61
CA LEU A 19 5.81 -13.26 -5.36
C LEU A 19 4.82 -13.35 -4.20
N TYR A 20 3.76 -12.54 -4.23
CA TYR A 20 2.81 -12.40 -3.12
C TYR A 20 1.38 -12.49 -3.64
N GLU A 21 0.54 -13.27 -2.96
CA GLU A 21 -0.89 -13.40 -3.32
C GLU A 21 -1.78 -12.35 -2.66
N LEU A 22 -1.27 -11.67 -1.62
CA LEU A 22 -1.98 -10.66 -0.84
C LEU A 22 -0.97 -9.66 -0.28
N VAL A 23 -1.30 -8.38 -0.37
CA VAL A 23 -0.54 -7.31 0.30
C VAL A 23 -1.35 -6.76 1.45
N VAL A 24 -0.73 -6.58 2.62
CA VAL A 24 -1.36 -5.94 3.77
C VAL A 24 -0.83 -4.52 3.88
N ASP A 25 -1.71 -3.55 3.68
CA ASP A 25 -1.42 -2.14 3.88
C ASP A 25 -1.70 -1.74 5.34
N ALA A 26 -0.62 -1.44 6.06
CA ALA A 26 -0.64 -0.95 7.43
C ALA A 26 0.27 0.29 7.58
N ILE A 27 0.44 1.07 6.50
CA ILE A 27 1.38 2.19 6.45
C ILE A 27 0.81 3.41 7.20
N PHE A 28 -0.41 3.82 6.86
CA PHE A 28 -1.07 4.98 7.46
C PHE A 28 -2.49 4.62 7.94
N GLY A 29 -2.76 4.84 9.23
CA GLY A 29 -4.12 4.78 9.79
C GLY A 29 -4.73 6.17 9.99
N PHE A 30 -5.87 6.23 10.68
CA PHE A 30 -6.65 7.46 10.93
C PHE A 30 -5.88 8.61 11.60
N SER A 31 -4.77 8.31 12.29
CA SER A 31 -4.00 9.30 13.06
C SER A 31 -3.02 10.11 12.19
N PHE A 32 -2.80 9.71 10.94
CA PHE A 32 -1.85 10.41 10.07
C PHE A 32 -2.45 11.75 9.57
N LYS A 33 -1.71 12.83 9.77
CA LYS A 33 -2.08 14.18 9.34
C LYS A 33 -0.90 14.85 8.65
N GLY A 34 -1.07 15.24 7.39
CA GLY A 34 -0.05 15.94 6.60
C GLY A 34 0.15 15.32 5.22
N ASP A 35 1.18 15.79 4.52
CA ASP A 35 1.50 15.30 3.17
C ASP A 35 2.33 14.01 3.22
N VAL A 36 2.02 13.08 2.31
CA VAL A 36 2.82 11.86 2.14
C VAL A 36 4.18 12.23 1.54
N ARG A 37 5.26 11.86 2.22
CA ARG A 37 6.65 12.13 1.79
C ARG A 37 7.31 10.86 1.26
N GLU A 38 8.44 11.04 0.58
CA GLU A 38 9.32 9.91 0.26
C GLU A 38 9.82 9.22 1.54
N PRO A 39 9.97 7.88 1.53
CA PRO A 39 9.78 6.95 0.41
C PRO A 39 8.32 6.46 0.21
N PHE A 40 7.39 6.86 1.09
CA PHE A 40 6.02 6.33 1.10
C PHE A 40 5.23 6.69 -0.15
N ARG A 41 5.52 7.85 -0.77
CA ARG A 41 4.89 8.25 -2.02
C ARG A 41 5.17 7.25 -3.16
N ASN A 42 6.43 6.82 -3.29
CA ASN A 42 6.82 5.80 -4.26
C ASN A 42 6.16 4.45 -3.95
N ILE A 43 6.15 4.04 -2.68
CA ILE A 43 5.52 2.78 -2.25
C ILE A 43 4.03 2.76 -2.63
N LEU A 44 3.28 3.82 -2.31
CA LEU A 44 1.86 3.92 -2.66
C LEU A 44 1.64 3.90 -4.18
N SER A 45 2.56 4.48 -4.96
CA SER A 45 2.51 4.41 -6.42
C SER A 45 2.66 2.98 -6.93
N VAL A 46 3.60 2.20 -6.37
CA VAL A 46 3.76 0.78 -6.73
C VAL A 46 2.53 -0.02 -6.34
N LEU A 47 2.00 0.18 -5.12
CA LEU A 47 0.79 -0.48 -4.63
C LEU A 47 -0.43 -0.22 -5.55
N SER A 48 -0.53 0.97 -6.14
CA SER A 48 -1.61 1.29 -7.07
C SER A 48 -1.57 0.52 -8.39
N GLY A 49 -0.41 -0.02 -8.76
CA GLY A 49 -0.22 -0.83 -9.97
C GLY A 49 -0.37 -2.33 -9.75
N LEU A 50 -0.66 -2.78 -8.52
CA LEU A 50 -0.81 -4.19 -8.20
C LEU A 50 -2.13 -4.75 -8.72
N THR A 51 -2.08 -6.01 -9.16
CA THR A 51 -3.27 -6.77 -9.53
C THR A 51 -3.74 -7.68 -8.40
N VAL A 52 -2.84 -8.01 -7.46
CA VAL A 52 -3.19 -8.78 -6.27
C VAL A 52 -4.00 -7.94 -5.28
N PRO A 53 -4.89 -8.57 -4.49
CA PRO A 53 -5.68 -7.85 -3.51
C PRO A 53 -4.81 -7.16 -2.46
N ILE A 54 -5.23 -5.97 -2.06
CA ILE A 54 -4.61 -5.23 -0.94
C ILE A 54 -5.62 -5.21 0.21
N ALA A 55 -5.19 -5.70 1.38
CA ALA A 55 -5.95 -5.62 2.62
C ALA A 55 -5.44 -4.43 3.44
N SER A 56 -6.23 -3.37 3.54
CA SER A 56 -5.86 -2.24 4.39
C SER A 56 -6.38 -2.41 5.80
N ILE A 57 -5.54 -2.07 6.77
CA ILE A 57 -5.90 -2.01 8.18
C ILE A 57 -6.40 -0.61 8.49
N ASP A 58 -7.60 -0.52 9.07
CA ASP A 58 -8.28 0.73 9.45
C ASP A 58 -8.74 1.59 8.26
N ILE A 59 -7.82 2.17 7.48
CA ILE A 59 -8.13 3.01 6.31
C ILE A 59 -7.07 2.75 5.22
N PRO A 60 -7.43 2.66 3.94
CA PRO A 60 -6.45 2.55 2.87
C PRO A 60 -5.48 3.74 2.85
N SER A 61 -4.19 3.44 2.91
CA SER A 61 -3.12 4.44 2.88
C SER A 61 -3.15 5.13 1.52
N GLY A 62 -3.72 6.34 1.46
CA GLY A 62 -3.96 7.03 0.19
C GLY A 62 -5.36 7.64 0.07
N ALA A 63 -6.34 7.07 0.76
CA ALA A 63 -7.71 7.56 0.75
C ALA A 63 -7.83 8.87 1.54
N GLY A 64 -7.87 10.00 0.82
CA GLY A 64 -8.05 11.35 1.38
C GLY A 64 -6.90 12.31 1.11
N PHE A 65 -5.77 11.84 0.56
CA PHE A 65 -4.68 12.73 0.16
C PHE A 65 -4.96 13.29 -1.25
N LYS A 66 -5.24 14.59 -1.34
CA LYS A 66 -5.58 15.32 -2.58
C LYS A 66 -4.55 15.19 -3.71
N GLU A 67 -3.30 14.86 -3.40
CA GLU A 67 -2.19 14.82 -4.36
C GLU A 67 -1.86 13.43 -4.89
N VAL A 68 -2.38 12.38 -4.26
CA VAL A 68 -2.18 11.02 -4.73
C VAL A 68 -3.46 10.69 -5.46
N GLY A 69 -3.49 10.93 -6.78
CA GLY A 69 -4.59 10.62 -7.68
C GLY A 69 -4.84 9.11 -7.83
N ILE A 70 -4.79 8.38 -6.72
CA ILE A 70 -5.07 6.96 -6.61
C ILE A 70 -6.58 6.86 -6.55
N GLY A 71 -7.21 6.86 -7.73
CA GLY A 71 -8.56 6.35 -7.85
C GLY A 71 -8.55 4.95 -7.25
N ALA A 72 -9.25 4.80 -6.11
CA ALA A 72 -9.50 3.57 -5.36
C ALA A 72 -8.52 2.43 -5.70
N LEU A 73 -7.47 2.27 -4.87
CA LEU A 73 -6.75 1.00 -4.81
C LEU A 73 -7.79 -0.14 -4.83
N PRO A 74 -7.56 -1.27 -5.50
CA PRO A 74 -8.37 -2.48 -5.35
C PRO A 74 -8.17 -3.05 -3.94
N CYS A 75 -8.61 -2.28 -2.96
CA CYS A 75 -8.37 -2.47 -1.56
C CYS A 75 -9.63 -3.06 -0.95
N PHE A 76 -9.48 -4.23 -0.34
CA PHE A 76 -10.49 -4.80 0.52
C PHE A 76 -10.28 -4.22 1.92
N GLU A 77 -11.27 -3.49 2.44
CA GLU A 77 -11.24 -3.05 3.84
C GLU A 77 -11.48 -4.27 4.72
N VAL A 78 -10.48 -4.63 5.54
CA VAL A 78 -10.65 -5.69 6.53
C VAL A 78 -11.29 -5.07 7.77
N GLY A 79 -12.60 -4.90 7.70
CA GLY A 79 -13.44 -4.55 8.85
C GLY A 79 -13.71 -5.79 9.71
N THR A 80 -13.61 -5.64 11.03
CA THR A 80 -14.13 -6.62 12.02
C THR A 80 -15.61 -6.92 11.84
#